data_AF-A0A1Q7VDC5-F1
#
_entry.id   AF-A0A1Q7VDC5-F1
#
_cell.length_a   1.000
_cell.length_b   1.000
_cell.length_c   1.000
_cell.angle_alpha   90.00
_cell.angle_beta   90.00
_cell.angle_gamma   90.00
#
_symmetry.space_group_name_H-M   'P 1'
#
loop_
_entity.id
_entity.type
_entity.pdbx_description
1 polymer ?
#
loop_
_entity_poly.entity_id
_entity_poly.type
_entity_poly.pdbx_seq_one_letter_code
_entity_poly.pdbx_strand_id
1 'polypeptide(L)'
;MGPGPIAFVAFVGVKFAGYTAAAKLLQRTYAAPQVNVLKVGSVRTALGIAAGLAYGAVWMFAARNVAGAGPSMVWYFLGLVPIRMGEWSLILWLFFDKKDPDWTRVSIFAGLGSLWSYALDAIGVGTALVIPGGMWVC
;
A
#
# COMPACT_ATOMS: atom_id res chain seq x y z
N MET A 1 -20.11 8.35 -11.81
CA MET A 1 -19.21 7.95 -12.92
C MET A 1 -18.18 7.01 -12.33
N GLY A 2 -18.33 5.70 -12.57
CA GLY A 2 -17.41 4.69 -12.07
C GLY A 2 -16.00 4.88 -12.63
N PRO A 3 -14.98 4.22 -12.04
CA PRO A 3 -13.61 4.55 -12.36
C PRO A 3 -13.28 4.29 -13.82
N GLY A 4 -12.53 5.20 -14.43
CA GLY A 4 -11.88 4.91 -15.70
C GLY A 4 -10.83 3.83 -15.46
N PRO A 5 -10.87 2.68 -16.17
CA PRO A 5 -9.83 1.64 -16.06
C PRO A 5 -8.41 2.19 -16.21
N ILE A 6 -8.27 3.27 -17.00
CA ILE A 6 -7.02 3.98 -17.25
C ILE A 6 -6.45 4.63 -15.98
N ALA A 7 -7.28 5.26 -15.14
CA ALA A 7 -6.83 5.90 -13.90
C ALA A 7 -6.34 4.85 -12.89
N PHE A 8 -7.02 3.70 -12.84
CA PHE A 8 -6.59 2.58 -12.00
C PHE A 8 -5.24 2.01 -12.44
N VAL A 9 -5.05 1.77 -13.75
CA VAL A 9 -3.78 1.27 -14.29
C VAL A 9 -2.63 2.26 -14.04
N ALA A 10 -2.87 3.56 -14.24
CA ALA A 10 -1.88 4.60 -13.96
C ALA A 10 -1.47 4.60 -12.48
N PHE A 11 -2.44 4.51 -11.58
CA PHE A 11 -2.21 4.47 -10.15
C PHE A 11 -1.44 3.22 -9.69
N VAL A 12 -1.79 2.05 -10.23
CA VAL A 12 -1.05 0.79 -10.01
C VAL A 12 0.39 0.93 -10.50
N GLY A 13 0.61 1.56 -11.65
CA GLY A 13 1.95 1.83 -12.20
C GLY A 13 2.79 2.72 -11.28
N VAL A 14 2.22 3.81 -10.77
CA VAL A 14 2.89 4.71 -9.81
C VAL A 14 3.25 3.96 -8.53
N LYS A 15 2.33 3.15 -7.98
CA LYS A 15 2.60 2.32 -6.81
C LYS A 15 3.71 1.31 -7.06
N PHE A 16 3.68 0.62 -8.19
CA PHE A 16 4.73 -0.33 -8.56
C PHE A 16 6.10 0.34 -8.68
N ALA A 17 6.19 1.49 -9.35
CA ALA A 17 7.43 2.25 -9.46
C ALA A 17 7.93 2.72 -8.08
N GLY A 18 7.03 3.28 -7.26
CA GLY A 18 7.34 3.75 -5.92
C GLY A 18 7.79 2.64 -4.97
N TYR A 19 7.16 1.47 -5.01
CA TYR A 19 7.55 0.32 -4.20
C TYR A 19 8.84 -0.33 -4.69
N THR A 20 9.08 -0.37 -5.99
CA THR A 20 10.36 -0.81 -6.55
C THR A 20 11.50 0.11 -6.10
N ALA A 21 11.28 1.43 -6.09
CA ALA A 21 12.27 2.39 -5.58
C ALA A 21 12.54 2.20 -4.08
N ALA A 22 11.48 2.04 -3.27
CA ALA A 22 11.61 1.77 -1.84
C ALA A 22 12.35 0.44 -1.57
N ALA A 23 12.06 -0.61 -2.33
CA ALA A 23 12.74 -1.88 -2.23
C ALA A 23 14.24 -1.78 -2.60
N LYS A 24 14.60 -0.91 -3.55
CA LYS A 24 16.01 -0.64 -3.90
C LYS A 24 16.74 0.07 -2.76
N LEU A 25 16.08 1.00 -2.07
CA LEU A 25 16.63 1.67 -0.90
C LEU A 25 16.84 0.66 0.23
N LEU A 26 15.83 -0.17 0.51
CA LEU A 26 15.91 -1.24 1.52
C LEU A 26 17.00 -2.25 1.20
N GLN A 27 17.18 -2.63 -0.07
CA GLN A 27 18.28 -3.51 -0.52
C GLN A 27 19.66 -2.97 -0.14
N ARG A 28 19.86 -1.66 -0.28
CA ARG A 28 21.11 -1.00 0.14
C ARG A 28 21.23 -0.96 1.66
N THR A 29 20.16 -0.63 2.38
CA THR A 29 20.17 -0.52 3.84
C THR A 29 20.33 -1.85 4.57
N TYR A 30 19.76 -2.93 4.04
CA TYR A 30 19.91 -4.28 4.56
C TYR A 30 21.16 -5.00 4.02
N ALA A 31 21.96 -4.35 3.17
CA ALA A 31 23.12 -4.95 2.51
C ALA A 31 22.79 -6.32 1.90
N ALA A 32 21.62 -6.43 1.25
CA ALA A 32 21.05 -7.69 0.78
C ALA A 32 21.01 -7.73 -0.77
N PRO A 33 22.17 -7.78 -1.46
CA PRO A 33 22.23 -7.73 -2.92
C PRO A 33 21.51 -8.91 -3.60
N GLN A 34 21.34 -10.02 -2.88
CA GLN A 34 20.60 -11.20 -3.35
C GLN A 34 19.09 -10.96 -3.52
N VAL A 35 18.53 -9.89 -2.96
CA VAL A 35 17.08 -9.61 -3.03
C VAL A 35 16.71 -9.01 -4.38
N ASN A 36 15.79 -9.66 -5.09
CA ASN A 36 15.27 -9.12 -6.34
C ASN A 36 14.24 -8.01 -6.08
N VAL A 37 14.68 -6.76 -6.23
CA VAL A 37 13.89 -5.54 -6.01
C VAL A 37 12.59 -5.51 -6.82
N LEU A 38 12.61 -5.97 -8.07
CA LEU A 38 11.41 -6.03 -8.93
C LEU A 38 10.39 -7.02 -8.39
N LYS A 39 10.85 -8.14 -7.83
CA LYS A 39 9.98 -9.14 -7.19
C LYS A 39 9.34 -8.58 -5.91
N VAL A 40 10.09 -7.81 -5.13
CA VAL A 40 9.54 -7.15 -3.93
C VAL A 40 8.47 -6.13 -4.33
N GLY A 41 8.76 -5.28 -5.32
CA GLY A 41 7.81 -4.29 -5.85
C GLY A 41 6.53 -4.94 -6.40
N SER A 42 6.65 -6.02 -7.18
CA SER A 42 5.49 -6.69 -7.76
C SER A 42 4.61 -7.36 -6.71
N VAL A 43 5.22 -8.07 -5.75
CA VAL A 43 4.48 -8.71 -4.64
C VAL A 43 3.80 -7.67 -3.77
N ARG A 44 4.46 -6.54 -3.48
CA ARG A 44 3.87 -5.45 -2.69
C ARG A 44 2.69 -4.79 -3.39
N THR A 45 2.79 -4.56 -4.69
CA THR A 45 1.68 -4.01 -5.49
C THR A 45 0.52 -4.98 -5.57
N ALA A 46 0.79 -6.27 -5.80
CA ALA A 46 -0.26 -7.30 -5.84
C ALA A 46 -0.98 -7.42 -4.48
N LEU A 47 -0.23 -7.44 -3.38
CA LEU A 47 -0.79 -7.43 -2.02
C LEU A 47 -1.60 -6.17 -1.78
N GLY A 48 -1.09 -4.99 -2.18
CA GLY A 48 -1.81 -3.72 -2.05
C GLY A 48 -3.15 -3.73 -2.80
N ILE A 49 -3.17 -4.20 -4.06
CA ILE A 49 -4.42 -4.32 -4.82
C ILE A 49 -5.39 -5.31 -4.15
N ALA A 50 -4.90 -6.48 -3.74
CA ALA A 50 -5.73 -7.50 -3.11
C ALA A 50 -6.32 -7.02 -1.78
N ALA A 51 -5.48 -6.44 -0.91
CA ALA A 51 -5.86 -5.89 0.38
C ALA A 51 -6.78 -4.67 0.21
N GLY A 52 -6.50 -3.79 -0.74
CA GLY A 52 -7.32 -2.63 -1.08
C GLY A 52 -8.71 -2.98 -1.57
N LEU A 53 -8.81 -3.95 -2.48
CA LEU A 53 -10.10 -4.45 -2.98
C LEU A 53 -10.89 -5.16 -1.87
N ALA A 54 -10.23 -6.00 -1.07
CA ALA A 54 -10.86 -6.70 0.04
C ALA A 54 -11.35 -5.71 1.12
N TYR A 55 -10.51 -4.78 1.55
CA TYR A 55 -10.85 -3.76 2.54
C TYR A 55 -11.94 -2.81 2.02
N GLY A 56 -11.84 -2.35 0.77
CA GLY A 56 -12.86 -1.51 0.15
C GLY A 56 -14.22 -2.22 0.07
N ALA A 57 -14.24 -3.51 -0.26
CA ALA A 57 -15.47 -4.31 -0.26
C ALA A 57 -16.05 -4.43 1.16
N VAL A 58 -15.22 -4.82 2.15
CA VAL A 58 -15.64 -4.92 3.56
C VAL A 58 -16.15 -3.59 4.08
N TRP A 59 -15.49 -2.48 3.75
CA TRP A 59 -15.90 -1.14 4.14
C TRP A 59 -17.25 -0.76 3.52
N MET A 60 -17.48 -1.05 2.23
CA MET A 60 -18.78 -0.81 1.59
C MET A 60 -19.90 -1.65 2.22
N PHE A 61 -19.63 -2.89 2.63
CA PHE A 61 -20.59 -3.71 3.36
C PHE A 61 -20.81 -3.23 4.79
N ALA A 62 -19.75 -2.85 5.51
CA ALA A 62 -19.84 -2.34 6.88
C ALA A 62 -20.57 -0.99 6.92
N ALA A 63 -20.21 -0.04 6.06
CA ALA A 63 -20.84 1.27 5.96
C ALA A 63 -22.35 1.21 5.62
N ARG A 64 -22.83 0.15 4.97
CA ARG A 64 -24.27 -0.10 4.77
C ARG A 64 -24.99 -0.57 6.03
N ASN A 65 -24.28 -1.21 6.95
CA ASN A 65 -24.85 -1.73 8.20
C ASN A 65 -24.77 -0.75 9.37
N VAL A 66 -23.87 0.25 9.32
CA VAL A 66 -23.81 1.31 10.33
C VAL A 66 -24.79 2.43 9.97
N ALA A 67 -26.05 2.25 10.34
CA ALA A 67 -27.10 3.25 10.19
C ALA A 67 -26.76 4.51 11.02
N GLY A 68 -26.42 5.61 10.34
CA GLY A 68 -26.49 6.97 10.93
C GLY A 68 -25.20 7.80 10.96
N ALA A 69 -24.02 7.20 10.80
CA ALA A 69 -22.77 7.94 10.65
C ALA A 69 -22.23 7.72 9.23
N GLY A 70 -22.34 8.74 8.37
CA GLY A 70 -21.81 8.67 7.00
C GLY A 70 -20.35 8.19 7.00
N PRO A 71 -19.91 7.42 5.99
CA PRO A 71 -18.57 6.84 5.96
C PRO A 71 -17.53 7.95 6.02
N SER A 72 -16.90 8.13 7.18
CA SER A 72 -15.86 9.13 7.35
C SER A 72 -14.60 8.63 6.63
N MET A 73 -14.10 9.44 5.71
CA MET A 73 -12.87 9.17 4.96
C MET A 73 -11.67 9.00 5.91
N VAL A 74 -11.71 9.66 7.08
CA VAL A 74 -10.69 9.57 8.13
C VAL A 74 -10.66 8.17 8.75
N TRP A 75 -11.82 7.57 9.07
CA TRP A 75 -11.88 6.22 9.63
C TRP A 75 -11.43 5.16 8.63
N TYR A 76 -11.75 5.36 7.35
CA TYR A 76 -11.27 4.52 6.27
C TYR A 76 -9.73 4.49 6.23
N PHE A 77 -9.07 5.67 6.32
CA PHE A 77 -7.60 5.76 6.35
C PHE A 77 -6.97 5.24 7.63
N LEU A 78 -7.59 5.45 8.79
CA LEU A 78 -7.11 4.91 10.05
C LEU A 78 -7.09 3.38 10.07
N GLY A 79 -8.15 2.74 9.55
CA GLY A 79 -8.22 1.28 9.48
C GLY A 79 -7.22 0.65 8.49
N LEU A 80 -6.71 1.43 7.54
CA LEU A 80 -5.66 0.97 6.61
C LEU A 80 -4.26 0.96 7.22
N VAL A 81 -4.00 1.76 8.26
CA VAL A 81 -2.69 1.80 8.93
C VAL A 81 -2.21 0.41 9.37
N PRO A 82 -2.99 -0.39 10.13
CA PRO A 82 -2.53 -1.71 10.57
C PRO A 82 -2.35 -2.69 9.41
N ILE A 83 -3.19 -2.61 8.37
CA ILE A 83 -3.05 -3.43 7.16
C ILE A 83 -1.71 -3.11 6.47
N ARG A 84 -1.43 -1.83 6.27
CA ARG A 84 -0.19 -1.32 5.66
C ARG A 84 1.05 -1.72 6.43
N MET A 85 1.02 -1.59 7.77
CA MET A 85 2.10 -2.04 8.64
C MET A 85 2.30 -3.55 8.54
N GLY A 86 1.21 -4.33 8.50
CA GLY A 86 1.27 -5.78 8.31
C GLY A 86 1.89 -6.19 6.97
N GLU A 87 1.47 -5.55 5.87
CA GLU A 87 2.02 -5.81 4.54
C GLU A 87 3.51 -5.51 4.46
N TRP A 88 3.95 -4.38 5.00
CA TRP A 88 5.37 -4.02 5.01
C TRP A 88 6.18 -4.94 5.92
N SER A 89 5.66 -5.30 7.09
CA SER A 89 6.31 -6.24 8.00
C SER A 89 6.47 -7.62 7.33
N LEU A 90 5.44 -8.09 6.63
CA LEU A 90 5.48 -9.36 5.87
C LEU A 90 6.54 -9.32 4.76
N ILE A 91 6.60 -8.23 3.99
CA ILE A 91 7.60 -8.06 2.92
C ILE A 91 9.03 -8.03 3.48
N LEU A 92 9.26 -7.27 4.55
CA LEU A 92 10.57 -7.17 5.18
C LEU A 92 11.04 -8.52 5.73
N TRP A 93 10.14 -9.24 6.41
CA TRP A 93 10.41 -10.57 6.93
C TRP A 93 10.68 -11.60 5.82
N LEU A 94 9.87 -11.61 4.74
CA LEU A 94 10.01 -12.58 3.65
C LEU A 94 11.27 -12.39 2.81
N PHE A 95 11.66 -11.14 2.54
CA PHE A 95 12.70 -10.83 1.56
C PHE A 95 14.03 -10.39 2.18
N PHE A 96 14.01 -9.71 3.32
CA PHE A 96 15.22 -9.09 3.87
C PHE A 96 15.72 -9.77 5.14
N ASP A 97 14.82 -10.23 6.03
CA ASP A 97 15.20 -10.60 7.40
C ASP A 97 14.74 -12.01 7.83
N LYS A 98 14.77 -12.95 6.88
CA LYS A 98 14.21 -14.31 7.07
C LYS A 98 14.96 -15.17 8.10
N LYS A 99 16.26 -14.91 8.33
CA LYS A 99 17.14 -15.78 9.14
C LYS A 99 17.30 -15.34 10.60
N ASP A 100 17.38 -14.02 10.87
CA ASP A 100 17.48 -13.45 12.21
C ASP A 100 16.71 -12.12 12.26
N PRO A 101 15.37 -12.16 12.36
CA PRO A 101 14.56 -10.96 12.26
C PRO A 101 14.78 -10.02 13.45
N ASP A 102 15.35 -8.84 13.18
CA ASP A 102 15.33 -7.73 14.12
C ASP A 102 13.95 -7.06 14.03
N TRP A 103 13.02 -7.52 14.85
CA TRP A 103 11.64 -7.02 14.90
C TRP A 103 11.54 -5.52 15.14
N THR A 104 12.53 -4.90 15.81
CA THR A 104 12.57 -3.44 16.01
C THR A 104 12.85 -2.75 14.68
N ARG A 105 13.86 -3.24 13.97
CA ARG A 105 14.23 -2.73 12.65
C ARG A 105 13.10 -2.95 11.64
N VAL A 106 12.48 -4.13 11.64
CA VAL A 106 11.31 -4.45 10.81
C VAL A 106 10.15 -3.49 11.09
N SER A 107 9.85 -3.21 12.36
CA SER A 107 8.76 -2.29 12.74
C SER A 107 9.03 -0.84 12.29
N ILE A 108 10.27 -0.36 12.44
CA ILE A 108 10.67 0.99 11.99
C ILE A 108 10.54 1.11 10.47
N PHE A 109 11.09 0.15 9.72
CA PHE A 109 10.98 0.17 8.25
C PHE A 109 9.55 -0.09 7.76
N ALA A 110 8.74 -0.83 8.52
CA ALA A 110 7.32 -0.98 8.21
C ALA A 110 6.54 0.32 8.44
N GLY A 111 6.89 1.09 9.49
CA GLY A 111 6.36 2.42 9.71
C GLY A 111 6.73 3.39 8.58
N LEU A 112 8.02 3.44 8.21
CA LEU A 112 8.50 4.26 7.08
C LEU A 112 7.87 3.83 5.75
N GLY A 113 7.75 2.52 5.52
CA GLY A 113 7.07 1.98 4.35
C GLY A 113 5.59 2.37 4.32
N SER A 114 4.91 2.36 5.47
CA SER A 114 3.52 2.78 5.58
C SER A 114 3.35 4.26 5.26
N LEU A 115 4.23 5.12 5.77
CA LEU A 115 4.30 6.54 5.42
C LEU A 115 4.53 6.74 3.92
N TRP A 116 5.45 5.98 3.33
CA TRP A 116 5.71 6.01 1.89
C TRP A 116 4.48 5.61 1.07
N SER A 117 3.76 4.56 1.50
CA SER A 117 2.51 4.16 0.87
C SER A 117 1.44 5.26 0.95
N TYR A 118 1.33 6.00 2.07
CA TYR A 118 0.42 7.15 2.16
C TYR A 118 0.85 8.32 1.27
N ALA A 119 2.15 8.56 1.11
CA ALA A 119 2.63 9.57 0.16
C ALA A 119 2.28 9.20 -1.30
N LEU A 120 2.42 7.93 -1.67
CA LEU A 120 2.02 7.44 -2.99
C LEU A 120 0.50 7.50 -3.19
N ASP A 121 -0.27 7.21 -2.14
CA ASP A 121 -1.72 7.40 -2.18
C ASP A 121 -2.11 8.86 -2.36
N ALA A 122 -1.46 9.79 -1.65
CA ALA A 122 -1.68 11.24 -1.79
C ALA A 122 -1.49 11.71 -3.24
N ILE A 123 -0.44 11.21 -3.91
CA ILE A 123 -0.20 11.43 -5.33
C ILE A 123 -1.34 10.83 -6.17
N GLY A 124 -1.79 9.62 -5.84
CA GLY A 124 -2.97 9.00 -6.44
C GLY A 124 -4.23 9.84 -6.37
N VAL A 125 -4.54 10.42 -5.20
CA VAL A 125 -5.67 11.34 -5.03
C VAL A 125 -5.51 12.56 -5.92
N GLY A 126 -4.31 13.15 -5.92
CA GLY A 126 -4.00 14.31 -6.74
C GLY A 126 -4.25 13.99 -8.20
N THR A 127 -3.81 12.82 -8.68
CA THR A 127 -4.07 12.38 -10.05
C THR A 127 -5.55 12.06 -10.32
N ALA A 128 -6.30 11.55 -9.33
CA ALA A 128 -7.74 11.30 -9.42
C ALA A 128 -8.58 12.59 -9.44
N LEU A 129 -8.07 13.70 -8.88
CA LEU A 129 -8.69 15.03 -8.96
C LEU A 129 -8.44 15.71 -10.32
N VAL A 130 -7.39 15.31 -11.04
CA VAL A 130 -7.02 15.86 -12.35
C VAL A 130 -7.58 14.99 -13.50
N ILE A 131 -7.77 13.69 -13.28
CA ILE A 131 -8.27 12.73 -14.29
C ILE A 131 -9.73 12.36 -13.95
N PRO A 132 -10.73 12.65 -14.82
CA PRO A 132 -12.11 12.32 -14.55
C PRO A 132 -12.31 10.79 -14.43
N GLY A 133 -12.92 10.34 -13.33
CA GLY A 133 -13.16 8.92 -13.04
C GLY A 133 -12.16 8.27 -12.07
N GLY A 134 -11.60 9.02 -11.12
CA GLY A 134 -10.69 8.46 -10.11
C GLY A 134 -11.43 7.66 -9.03
N MET A 135 -11.23 6.35 -8.98
CA MET A 135 -11.38 5.62 -7.72
C MET A 135 -10.04 5.51 -7.00
N TRP A 136 -10.12 5.74 -5.70
CA TRP A 136 -9.12 5.39 -4.71
C TRP A 136 -9.18 3.88 -4.45
N VAL A 137 -8.13 3.15 -4.80
CA VAL A 137 -7.89 1.81 -4.25
C VAL A 137 -6.63 1.89 -3.41
N CYS A 138 -6.74 1.63 -2.11
CA CYS A 138 -5.59 1.66 -1.21
C CYS A 138 -4.69 0.45 -1.42
#